data_AF-X1TJE1-F1
#
_entry.id   AF-X1TJE1-F1
#
_cell.length_a   1.000
_cell.length_b   1.000
_cell.length_c   1.000
_cell.angle_alpha   90.00
_cell.angle_beta   90.00
_cell.angle_gamma   90.00
#
_symmetry.space_group_name_H-M   'P 1'
#
loop_
_entity.id
_entity.type
_entity.pdbx_description
1 polymer ?
#
loop_
_entity_poly.entity_id
_entity_poly.type
_entity_poly.pdbx_seq_one_letter_code
_entity_poly.pdbx_strand_id
1 'polypeptide(L)'
;QEEIVNINKLLETTLNLQISNIISRVISQVIGEYKDGFVTIKGSEDGALHVYLAETAATLEMLATLQEGDKLIGKVQIQGPAHVEQHAIISFATATTHDITLDEPTGSYHITSIMFTVDGDVGIILRDESDLISGPMSFGGTGEPRGMTHNFGQIPLKCAAGKKFQMTLDAIIQVSGVITYYDA
;
A
#
# COMPACT_ATOMS: atom_id res chain seq x y z
N GLN A 1 10.66 -37.46 -12.89
CA GLN A 1 9.32 -37.13 -12.35
C GLN A 1 9.37 -36.02 -11.29
N GLU A 2 10.49 -35.85 -10.57
CA GLU A 2 10.67 -34.76 -9.58
C GLU A 2 10.76 -33.34 -10.18
N GLU A 3 11.39 -33.15 -11.34
CA GLU A 3 11.50 -31.82 -11.97
C GLU A 3 10.15 -31.21 -12.37
N ILE A 4 9.21 -32.03 -12.87
CA ILE A 4 7.87 -31.57 -13.29
C ILE A 4 7.04 -31.15 -12.07
N VAL A 5 7.19 -31.84 -10.94
CA VAL A 5 6.51 -31.47 -9.67
C VAL A 5 7.02 -30.12 -9.14
N ASN A 6 8.31 -29.82 -9.32
CA ASN A 6 8.88 -28.52 -8.94
C ASN A 6 8.37 -27.38 -9.83
N ILE A 7 8.26 -27.59 -11.14
CA ILE A 7 7.71 -26.59 -12.08
C ILE A 7 6.24 -26.28 -11.76
N ASN A 8 5.43 -27.30 -11.48
CA ASN A 8 4.02 -27.10 -11.13
C ASN A 8 3.86 -26.30 -9.83
N LYS A 9 4.69 -26.55 -8.81
CA LYS A 9 4.69 -25.76 -7.57
C LYS A 9 5.11 -24.31 -7.78
N LEU A 10 6.09 -24.07 -8.66
CA LEU A 10 6.56 -22.72 -9.02
C LEU A 10 5.49 -21.95 -9.78
N LEU A 11 4.81 -22.60 -10.72
CA LEU A 11 3.67 -22.04 -11.45
C LEU A 11 2.52 -21.72 -10.50
N GLU A 12 2.15 -22.62 -9.61
CA GLU A 12 1.09 -22.43 -8.62
C GLU A 12 1.41 -21.27 -7.67
N THR A 13 2.66 -21.16 -7.20
CA THR A 13 3.10 -20.03 -6.37
C THR A 13 3.03 -18.71 -7.13
N THR A 14 3.46 -18.71 -8.39
CA THR A 14 3.44 -17.51 -9.25
C THR A 14 2.00 -17.07 -9.55
N LEU A 15 1.11 -18.02 -9.87
CA LEU A 15 -0.31 -17.78 -10.08
C LEU A 15 -0.97 -17.24 -8.82
N ASN A 16 -0.69 -17.82 -7.65
CA ASN A 16 -1.23 -17.35 -6.38
C ASN A 16 -0.78 -15.91 -6.06
N LEU A 17 0.47 -15.56 -6.36
CA LEU A 17 0.98 -14.20 -6.21
C LEU A 17 0.30 -13.23 -7.21
N GLN A 18 0.14 -13.63 -8.47
CA GLN A 18 -0.55 -12.81 -9.47
C GLN A 18 -2.01 -12.57 -9.10
N ILE A 19 -2.72 -13.60 -8.65
CA ILE A 19 -4.11 -13.51 -8.19
C ILE A 19 -4.20 -12.60 -6.96
N SER A 20 -3.29 -12.76 -5.99
CA SER A 20 -3.25 -11.91 -4.79
C SER A 20 -3.00 -10.42 -5.13
N ASN A 21 -2.12 -10.14 -6.08
CA ASN A 21 -1.84 -8.79 -6.56
C ASN A 21 -3.06 -8.16 -7.28
N ILE A 22 -3.76 -8.93 -8.12
CA ILE A 22 -4.97 -8.48 -8.81
C ILE A 22 -6.08 -8.19 -7.79
N ILE A 23 -6.30 -9.09 -6.84
CA ILE A 23 -7.32 -8.91 -5.78
C ILE A 23 -6.98 -7.65 -4.96
N SER A 24 -5.74 -7.48 -4.53
CA SER A 24 -5.32 -6.30 -3.76
C SER A 24 -5.53 -5.00 -4.53
N ARG A 25 -5.28 -5.00 -5.84
CA ARG A 25 -5.54 -3.86 -6.72
C ARG A 25 -7.03 -3.55 -6.82
N VAL A 26 -7.88 -4.56 -7.02
CA VAL A 26 -9.35 -4.38 -7.10
C VAL A 26 -9.89 -3.84 -5.78
N ILE A 27 -9.45 -4.39 -4.64
CA ILE A 27 -9.82 -3.90 -3.30
C ILE A 27 -9.43 -2.42 -3.15
N SER A 28 -8.20 -2.07 -3.53
CA SER A 28 -7.71 -0.68 -3.45
C SER A 28 -8.48 0.28 -4.35
N GLN A 29 -8.86 -0.16 -5.56
CA GLN A 29 -9.68 0.63 -6.49
C GLN A 29 -11.08 0.86 -5.94
N VAL A 30 -11.71 -0.18 -5.38
CA VAL A 30 -13.03 -0.06 -4.75
C VAL A 30 -12.96 0.89 -3.55
N ILE A 31 -12.00 0.72 -2.64
CA ILE A 31 -11.83 1.64 -1.50
C ILE A 31 -11.56 3.08 -1.97
N GLY A 32 -10.75 3.29 -3.02
CA GLY A 32 -10.44 4.62 -3.54
C GLY A 32 -11.61 5.33 -4.23
N GLU A 33 -12.59 4.60 -4.76
CA GLU A 33 -13.80 5.16 -5.36
C GLU A 33 -14.83 5.58 -4.30
N TYR A 34 -14.92 4.84 -3.19
CA TYR A 34 -15.85 5.13 -2.09
C TYR A 34 -15.16 5.93 -0.98
N LYS A 35 -15.37 7.25 -0.99
CA LYS A 35 -14.73 8.21 -0.08
C LYS A 35 -15.13 8.07 1.41
N ASP A 36 -16.16 7.29 1.71
CA ASP A 36 -16.75 7.19 3.05
C ASP A 36 -16.93 5.71 3.49
N GLY A 37 -15.89 5.11 4.06
CA GLY A 37 -16.06 3.99 5.00
C GLY A 37 -15.81 2.54 4.51
N PHE A 38 -15.96 1.61 5.45
CA PHE A 38 -15.59 0.19 5.36
C PHE A 38 -16.33 -0.55 4.24
N VAL A 39 -15.57 -1.15 3.33
CA VAL A 39 -16.10 -2.02 2.28
C VAL A 39 -16.02 -3.47 2.74
N THR A 40 -17.16 -4.15 2.86
CA THR A 40 -17.19 -5.61 3.05
C THR A 40 -17.21 -6.30 1.70
N ILE A 41 -16.21 -7.14 1.46
CA ILE A 41 -16.06 -7.92 0.22
C ILE A 41 -16.32 -9.38 0.56
N LYS A 42 -17.30 -9.98 -0.11
CA LYS A 42 -17.62 -11.41 0.00
C LYS A 42 -17.47 -12.07 -1.35
N GLY A 43 -16.79 -13.23 -1.36
CA GLY A 43 -16.89 -14.17 -2.46
C GLY A 43 -18.23 -14.90 -2.35
N SER A 44 -19.01 -14.91 -3.42
CA SER A 44 -20.22 -15.72 -3.54
C SER A 44 -19.92 -17.06 -4.21
N GLU A 45 -20.82 -18.03 -4.04
CA GLU A 45 -20.67 -19.38 -4.60
C GLU A 45 -20.66 -19.42 -6.14
N ASP A 46 -21.10 -18.34 -6.78
CA ASP A 46 -21.04 -18.15 -8.23
C ASP A 46 -19.68 -17.61 -8.72
N GLY A 47 -18.73 -17.36 -7.80
CA GLY A 47 -17.40 -16.83 -8.12
C GLY A 47 -17.37 -15.33 -8.41
N ALA A 48 -18.47 -14.61 -8.18
CA ALA A 48 -18.52 -13.16 -8.30
C ALA A 48 -18.00 -12.45 -7.03
N LEU A 49 -17.56 -11.21 -7.21
CA LEU A 49 -17.13 -10.33 -6.13
C LEU A 49 -18.26 -9.37 -5.80
N HIS A 50 -18.88 -9.52 -4.64
CA HIS A 50 -19.97 -8.64 -4.21
C HIS A 50 -19.45 -7.59 -3.22
N VAL A 51 -19.76 -6.33 -3.50
CA VAL A 51 -19.35 -5.16 -2.71
C VAL A 51 -20.57 -4.63 -1.94
N TYR A 52 -20.47 -4.56 -0.60
CA TYR A 52 -21.55 -4.03 0.25
C TYR A 52 -21.10 -2.74 0.94
N LEU A 53 -21.94 -1.71 0.84
CA LEU A 53 -21.81 -0.45 1.59
C LEU A 53 -22.46 -0.61 2.97
N ALA A 54 -21.73 -0.32 4.04
CA ALA A 54 -22.26 -0.32 5.40
C ALA A 54 -22.58 1.13 5.83
N GLU A 55 -23.71 1.66 5.39
CA GLU A 55 -24.05 3.08 5.61
C GLU A 55 -24.85 3.34 6.91
N THR A 56 -25.37 2.33 7.62
CA THR A 56 -26.18 2.57 8.84
C THR A 56 -26.12 1.43 9.88
N ALA A 57 -26.49 1.74 11.13
CA ALA A 57 -26.70 0.73 12.19
C ALA A 57 -27.71 -0.36 11.80
N ALA A 58 -28.67 -0.04 10.91
CA ALA A 58 -29.62 -0.98 10.35
C ALA A 58 -28.97 -2.01 9.39
N THR A 59 -27.87 -1.66 8.71
CA THR A 59 -27.12 -2.61 7.87
C THR A 59 -26.30 -3.59 8.71
N LEU A 60 -25.82 -3.16 9.88
CA LEU A 60 -25.19 -4.01 10.89
C LEU A 60 -26.19 -5.01 11.50
N GLU A 61 -27.43 -4.59 11.77
CA GLU A 61 -28.50 -5.49 12.19
C GLU A 61 -28.90 -6.49 11.09
N MET A 62 -28.98 -6.05 9.82
CA MET A 62 -29.28 -6.94 8.70
C MET A 62 -28.18 -7.99 8.48
N LEU A 63 -26.91 -7.61 8.68
CA LEU A 63 -25.75 -8.53 8.73
C LEU A 63 -25.79 -9.48 9.92
N ALA A 64 -26.38 -9.07 11.04
CA ALA A 64 -26.57 -9.92 12.22
C ALA A 64 -27.74 -10.92 12.05
N THR A 65 -28.77 -10.56 11.29
CA THR A 65 -29.90 -11.46 10.96
C THR A 65 -29.61 -12.50 9.89
N LEU A 66 -28.47 -12.38 9.18
CA LEU A 66 -27.98 -13.39 8.25
C LEU A 66 -27.33 -14.57 8.99
N GLN A 67 -28.09 -15.27 9.84
CA GLN A 67 -27.75 -16.63 10.27
C GLN A 67 -29.01 -17.47 10.51
N GLU A 68 -29.40 -18.23 9.50
CA GLU A 68 -29.81 -19.63 9.65
C GLU A 68 -29.67 -20.29 8.28
N GLY A 69 -28.49 -20.85 7.97
CA GLY A 69 -28.32 -21.60 6.72
C GLY A 69 -26.89 -21.88 6.34
N ASP A 70 -26.05 -20.85 6.17
CA ASP A 70 -24.73 -21.04 5.58
C ASP A 70 -23.61 -20.72 6.55
N LYS A 71 -22.67 -21.65 6.62
CA LYS A 71 -21.46 -21.61 7.43
C LYS A 71 -20.73 -20.30 7.19
N LEU A 72 -20.86 -19.36 8.13
CA LEU A 72 -20.01 -18.19 8.20
C LEU A 72 -18.57 -18.70 8.40
N ILE A 73 -17.77 -18.74 7.34
CA ILE A 73 -16.34 -19.08 7.42
C ILE A 73 -15.63 -17.86 8.02
N GLY A 74 -15.77 -17.69 9.34
CA GLY A 74 -15.08 -16.69 10.14
C GLY A 74 -15.48 -15.24 9.88
N LYS A 75 -15.69 -14.47 10.94
CA LYS A 75 -15.47 -13.02 10.84
C LYS A 75 -13.96 -12.82 10.72
N VAL A 76 -13.46 -12.39 9.57
CA VAL A 76 -12.12 -11.79 9.49
C VAL A 76 -12.27 -10.35 9.97
N GLN A 77 -12.21 -10.18 11.30
CA GLN A 77 -12.10 -8.86 11.89
C GLN A 77 -10.62 -8.49 11.88
N ILE A 78 -10.18 -7.70 10.90
CA ILE A 78 -8.89 -7.02 10.98
C ILE A 78 -9.06 -5.89 12.00
N GLN A 79 -9.05 -6.23 13.29
CA GLN A 79 -9.03 -5.27 14.39
C GLN A 79 -7.59 -4.79 14.57
N GLY A 80 -7.18 -3.85 13.73
CA GLY A 80 -6.13 -2.90 14.10
C GLY A 80 -6.74 -1.75 14.91
N PRO A 81 -5.95 -1.02 15.71
CA PRO A 81 -6.39 0.28 16.19
C PRO A 81 -6.86 1.13 15.00
N ALA A 82 -7.90 1.94 15.19
CA ALA A 82 -8.24 2.95 14.19
C ALA A 82 -7.13 4.00 14.20
N HIS A 83 -6.41 4.13 13.09
CA HIS A 83 -5.38 5.14 12.91
C HIS A 83 -5.90 6.21 11.95
N VAL A 84 -5.47 7.46 12.16
CA VAL A 84 -5.75 8.55 11.23
C VAL A 84 -4.63 8.55 10.18
N GLU A 85 -4.99 8.22 8.95
CA GLU A 85 -4.05 8.33 7.83
C GLU A 85 -3.76 9.80 7.51
N GLN A 86 -2.50 10.07 7.23
CA GLN A 86 -1.96 11.36 6.84
C GLN A 86 -1.27 11.21 5.48
N HIS A 87 -1.19 12.32 4.75
CA HIS A 87 -0.57 12.36 3.43
C HIS A 87 0.51 13.45 3.38
N ALA A 88 1.65 13.11 2.78
CA ALA A 88 2.72 14.04 2.47
C ALA A 88 2.94 14.10 0.96
N ILE A 89 3.07 15.31 0.42
CA ILE A 89 3.29 15.53 -1.00
C ILE A 89 4.78 15.45 -1.31
N ILE A 90 5.12 14.71 -2.36
CA ILE A 90 6.44 14.72 -2.98
C ILE A 90 6.38 15.74 -4.11
N SER A 91 7.23 16.76 -4.08
CA SER A 91 7.39 17.73 -5.17
C SER A 91 8.78 18.36 -5.10
N PHE A 92 9.73 17.71 -5.76
CA PHE A 92 11.15 18.08 -5.71
C PHE A 92 11.69 18.31 -7.11
N ALA A 93 12.59 19.29 -7.23
CA ALA A 93 13.26 19.61 -8.49
C ALA A 93 14.75 19.89 -8.30
N THR A 94 15.36 19.36 -7.23
CA THR A 94 16.78 19.60 -6.89
C THR A 94 17.46 18.30 -6.46
N ALA A 95 18.72 18.13 -6.86
CA ALA A 95 19.57 16.98 -6.51
C ALA A 95 20.09 17.10 -5.07
N THR A 96 19.24 16.76 -4.10
CA THR A 96 19.58 16.78 -2.67
C THR A 96 18.70 15.81 -1.90
N THR A 97 18.88 15.76 -0.58
CA THR A 97 18.00 15.06 0.35
C THR A 97 16.84 15.97 0.73
N HIS A 98 15.63 15.46 0.56
CA HIS A 98 14.39 16.16 0.90
C HIS A 98 13.67 15.44 2.03
N ASP A 99 13.23 16.22 3.00
CA ASP A 99 12.30 15.79 4.04
C ASP A 99 10.89 15.71 3.43
N ILE A 100 10.19 14.59 3.64
CA ILE A 100 8.85 14.38 3.07
C ILE A 100 7.77 14.44 4.14
N THR A 101 8.00 13.83 5.30
CA THR A 101 7.04 13.77 6.41
C THR A 101 7.13 15.02 7.30
N LEU A 102 6.37 15.03 8.40
CA LEU A 102 6.28 16.14 9.36
C LEU A 102 7.62 16.83 9.63
N ASP A 103 7.60 18.17 9.71
CA ASP A 103 8.79 18.98 9.94
C ASP A 103 9.49 18.66 11.27
N GLU A 104 8.77 18.18 12.29
CA GLU A 104 9.30 17.71 13.57
C GLU A 104 8.47 16.54 14.12
N PRO A 105 8.72 15.29 13.68
CA PRO A 105 7.97 14.14 14.17
C PRO A 105 8.39 13.82 15.61
N THR A 106 7.50 13.97 16.58
CA THR A 106 7.82 13.68 18.00
C THR A 106 7.70 12.20 18.37
N GLY A 107 6.93 11.44 17.60
CA GLY A 107 6.68 10.01 17.78
C GLY A 107 7.15 9.19 16.58
N SER A 108 7.16 7.86 16.72
CA SER A 108 7.33 6.97 15.56
C SER A 108 6.06 6.94 14.73
N TYR A 109 6.20 6.69 13.44
CA TYR A 109 5.08 6.57 12.52
C TYR A 109 5.35 5.47 11.50
N HIS A 110 4.28 5.06 10.82
CA HIS A 110 4.25 3.97 9.87
C HIS A 110 3.90 4.51 8.48
N ILE A 111 4.76 4.24 7.50
CA ILE A 111 4.46 4.51 6.09
C ILE A 111 3.72 3.31 5.50
N THR A 112 2.55 3.56 4.94
CA THR A 112 1.69 2.54 4.34
C THR A 112 1.84 2.47 2.83
N SER A 113 2.06 3.61 2.17
CA SER A 113 2.31 3.62 0.74
C SER A 113 3.20 4.78 0.29
N ILE A 114 3.92 4.52 -0.79
CA ILE A 114 4.76 5.51 -1.49
C ILE A 114 4.37 5.44 -2.97
N MET A 115 3.97 6.57 -3.54
CA MET A 115 3.70 6.70 -4.96
C MET A 115 4.41 7.93 -5.50
N PHE A 116 5.21 7.80 -6.55
CA PHE A 116 5.79 8.95 -7.23
C PHE A 116 6.04 8.66 -8.71
N THR A 117 6.20 9.73 -9.47
CA THR A 117 6.65 9.74 -10.86
C THR A 117 7.85 10.66 -11.04
N VAL A 118 8.64 10.41 -12.08
CA VAL A 118 9.84 11.19 -12.44
C VAL A 118 9.73 11.68 -13.88
N ASP A 119 10.20 12.91 -14.13
CA ASP A 119 10.18 13.51 -15.48
C ASP A 119 11.45 13.25 -16.31
N GLY A 120 12.45 12.58 -15.73
CA GLY A 120 13.70 12.25 -16.40
C GLY A 120 14.51 11.22 -15.62
N ASP A 121 15.72 10.95 -16.13
CA ASP A 121 16.66 9.99 -15.55
C ASP A 121 17.16 10.47 -14.19
N VAL A 122 16.85 9.71 -13.14
CA VAL A 122 17.20 10.04 -11.76
C VAL A 122 17.37 8.78 -10.91
N GLY A 123 18.41 8.77 -10.09
CA GLY A 123 18.61 7.84 -8.99
C GLY A 123 17.93 8.35 -7.72
N ILE A 124 17.17 7.46 -7.07
CA ILE A 124 16.42 7.75 -5.85
C ILE A 124 16.84 6.79 -4.74
N ILE A 125 17.07 7.34 -3.54
CA ILE A 125 17.34 6.59 -2.30
C ILE A 125 16.33 7.00 -1.23
N LEU A 126 15.67 6.02 -0.61
CA LEU A 126 14.77 6.21 0.53
C LEU A 126 15.52 6.05 1.85
N ARG A 127 15.24 6.91 2.81
CA ARG A 127 15.96 6.97 4.10
C ARG A 127 15.04 7.33 5.26
N ASP A 128 15.34 6.78 6.42
CA ASP A 128 15.08 7.41 7.72
C ASP A 128 16.28 8.34 7.91
N GLU A 129 16.11 9.57 8.37
CA GLU A 129 17.19 10.54 8.63
C GLU A 129 18.50 9.92 9.20
N SER A 130 18.41 8.81 9.93
CA SER A 130 19.55 8.05 10.47
C SER A 130 20.11 6.97 9.52
N ASP A 131 19.24 6.25 8.80
CA ASP A 131 19.56 4.99 8.12
C ASP A 131 19.06 4.92 6.66
N LEU A 132 19.79 4.17 5.82
CA LEU A 132 19.34 3.84 4.48
C LEU A 132 18.21 2.80 4.55
N ILE A 133 17.05 3.13 3.98
CA ILE A 133 15.91 2.21 3.88
C ILE A 133 16.00 1.42 2.57
N SER A 134 16.45 2.06 1.49
CA SER A 134 16.66 1.41 0.20
C SER A 134 18.11 1.55 -0.28
N GLY A 135 18.51 0.70 -1.22
CA GLY A 135 19.63 0.99 -2.11
C GLY A 135 19.27 2.07 -3.15
N PRO A 136 20.23 2.50 -3.99
CA PRO A 136 19.97 3.37 -5.13
C PRO A 136 19.04 2.68 -6.13
N MET A 137 17.99 3.39 -6.55
CA MET A 137 17.00 2.93 -7.53
C MET A 137 16.96 3.89 -8.71
N SER A 138 17.17 3.39 -9.93
CA SER A 138 17.14 4.19 -11.16
C SER A 138 15.73 4.27 -11.75
N PHE A 139 15.33 5.47 -12.17
CA PHE A 139 14.05 5.74 -12.82
C PHE A 139 14.22 6.72 -13.97
N GLY A 140 13.32 6.63 -14.96
CA GLY A 140 13.18 7.64 -16.02
C GLY A 140 14.19 7.56 -17.16
N GLY A 141 15.17 6.66 -17.08
CA GLY A 141 16.06 6.30 -18.19
C GLY A 141 15.35 5.60 -19.36
N THR A 142 16.10 5.35 -20.44
CA THR A 142 15.56 4.69 -21.63
C THR A 142 15.18 3.24 -21.33
N GLY A 143 13.89 2.91 -21.38
CA GLY A 143 13.39 1.58 -21.05
C GLY A 143 13.22 1.33 -19.54
N GLU A 144 13.39 2.35 -18.71
CA GLU A 144 13.22 2.26 -17.26
C GLU A 144 11.82 2.74 -16.81
N PRO A 145 11.36 2.31 -15.61
CA PRO A 145 10.13 2.81 -15.04
C PRO A 145 10.19 4.33 -14.79
N ARG A 146 9.09 5.04 -15.03
CA ARG A 146 8.97 6.49 -14.77
C ARG A 146 8.43 6.83 -13.38
N GLY A 147 8.62 5.93 -12.43
CA GLY A 147 8.07 6.06 -11.08
C GLY A 147 7.84 4.72 -10.42
N MET A 148 7.27 4.78 -9.22
CA MET A 148 6.96 3.61 -8.41
C MET A 148 5.63 3.82 -7.67
N THR A 149 4.92 2.72 -7.48
CA THR A 149 3.88 2.61 -6.44
C THR A 149 4.23 1.42 -5.58
N HIS A 150 4.41 1.65 -4.29
CA HIS A 150 4.68 0.62 -3.29
C HIS A 150 3.63 0.73 -2.18
N ASN A 151 2.95 -0.38 -1.89
CA ASN A 151 2.05 -0.49 -0.75
C ASN A 151 2.62 -1.55 0.21
N PHE A 152 2.83 -1.17 1.46
CA PHE A 152 3.42 -2.02 2.49
C PHE A 152 2.39 -2.94 3.18
N GLY A 153 1.10 -2.78 2.87
CA GLY A 153 0.02 -3.66 3.32
C GLY A 153 -0.01 -3.83 4.84
N GLN A 154 0.06 -5.08 5.31
CA GLN A 154 0.01 -5.43 6.73
C GLN A 154 1.35 -5.22 7.47
N ILE A 155 2.43 -4.90 6.76
CA ILE A 155 3.77 -4.71 7.35
C ILE A 155 4.28 -3.32 6.93
N PRO A 156 3.69 -2.25 7.48
CA PRO A 156 4.09 -0.89 7.14
C PRO A 156 5.53 -0.61 7.54
N LEU A 157 6.16 0.29 6.79
CA LEU A 157 7.52 0.71 7.05
C LEU A 157 7.54 1.63 8.28
N LYS A 158 8.16 1.17 9.36
CA LYS A 158 8.29 1.95 10.59
C LYS A 158 9.45 2.95 10.49
N CYS A 159 9.15 4.22 10.71
CA CYS A 159 10.15 5.28 10.90
C CYS A 159 10.39 5.51 12.39
N ALA A 160 11.63 5.74 12.79
CA ALA A 160 11.97 5.92 14.20
C ALA A 160 11.35 7.21 14.77
N ALA A 161 11.13 7.22 16.08
CA ALA A 161 10.63 8.42 16.77
C ALA A 161 11.64 9.55 16.66
N GLY A 162 11.18 10.78 16.40
CA GLY A 162 12.09 11.91 16.20
C GLY A 162 12.66 12.03 14.80
N LYS A 163 12.37 11.08 13.88
CA LYS A 163 13.07 10.96 12.60
C LYS A 163 12.18 11.20 11.39
N LYS A 164 12.73 11.91 10.41
CA LYS A 164 12.03 12.20 9.16
C LYS A 164 12.24 11.10 8.14
N PHE A 165 11.23 10.90 7.31
CA PHE A 165 11.35 10.10 6.11
C PHE A 165 11.84 11.01 4.99
N GLN A 166 12.88 10.55 4.32
CA GLN A 166 13.62 11.35 3.36
C GLN A 166 13.78 10.63 2.03
N MET A 167 13.89 11.43 0.97
CA MET A 167 14.24 10.97 -0.36
C MET A 167 15.44 11.76 -0.86
N THR A 168 16.49 11.06 -1.28
CA THR A 168 17.67 11.66 -1.89
C THR A 168 17.65 11.46 -3.39
N LEU A 169 17.81 12.54 -4.14
CA LEU A 169 17.90 12.56 -5.60
C LEU A 169 19.34 12.84 -6.02
N ASP A 170 19.85 12.13 -7.03
CA ASP A 170 21.17 12.38 -7.62
C ASP A 170 21.16 13.32 -8.84
N ALA A 171 19.97 13.70 -9.32
CA ALA A 171 19.79 14.56 -10.48
C ALA A 171 18.73 15.65 -10.25
N ILE A 172 18.86 16.77 -10.97
CA ILE A 172 17.91 17.89 -10.94
C ILE A 172 16.74 17.55 -11.86
N ILE A 173 15.85 16.69 -11.38
CA ILE A 173 14.68 16.18 -12.10
C ILE A 173 13.44 16.40 -11.25
N GLN A 174 12.32 16.71 -11.90
CA GLN A 174 11.04 16.79 -11.21
C GLN A 174 10.63 15.38 -10.74
N VAL A 175 10.43 15.24 -9.43
CA VAL A 175 9.82 14.07 -8.81
C VAL A 175 8.54 14.52 -8.12
N SER A 176 7.41 13.90 -8.46
CA SER A 176 6.09 14.28 -7.95
C SER A 176 5.35 13.06 -7.42
N GLY A 177 4.61 13.20 -6.32
CA GLY A 177 3.97 12.04 -5.72
C GLY A 177 3.30 12.29 -4.38
N VAL A 178 2.98 11.20 -3.69
CA VAL A 178 2.36 11.18 -2.37
C VAL A 178 2.89 10.02 -1.53
N ILE A 179 3.04 10.26 -0.24
CA ILE A 179 3.26 9.24 0.78
C ILE A 179 2.06 9.23 1.71
N THR A 180 1.58 8.03 2.04
CA THR A 180 0.56 7.85 3.09
C THR A 180 1.21 7.22 4.33
N TYR A 181 0.89 7.77 5.49
CA TYR A 181 1.45 7.33 6.77
C TYR A 181 0.46 7.54 7.93
N TYR A 182 0.74 6.96 9.10
CA TYR A 182 -0.03 7.17 10.33
C TYR A 182 0.86 7.01 11.57
N ASP A 183 0.46 7.60 12.69
CA ASP A 183 1.22 7.54 13.95
C ASP A 183 1.20 6.12 14.56
N ALA A 184 2.36 5.66 15.03
CA ALA A 184 2.57 4.31 15.57
C ALA A 184 2.05 4.11 17.00
#